data_AF-A0A847Y2C1-F1
#
_entry.id   AF-A0A847Y2C1-F1
#
_cell.length_a   1.000
_cell.length_b   1.000
_cell.length_c   1.000
_cell.angle_alpha   90.00
_cell.angle_beta   90.00
_cell.angle_gamma   90.00
#
_symmetry.space_group_name_H-M   'P 1'
#
loop_
_entity.id
_entity.type
_entity.pdbx_description
1 polymer ?
#
loop_
_entity_poly.entity_id
_entity_poly.type
_entity_poly.pdbx_seq_one_letter_code
_entity_poly.pdbx_strand_id
1 'polypeptide(L)'
;MSTSELTSAIGFFLTLTGLLSTFFYVHLSNWFREILELQSKYDENKVGDDDRRRNARIECKYQLKRLYNHVPLLVSVVITIFISAMATMASGMIGQVTPKPLIFQYYETAFTLFIFAYDILTLYFLIHGYFIAHRLSKVINPKSQPAV
;
A
#
# COMPACT_ATOMS: atom_id res chain seq x y z
N MET A 1 -4.38 -28.09 -23.36
CA MET A 1 -3.29 -27.27 -22.82
C MET A 1 -2.24 -28.22 -22.27
N SER A 2 -1.00 -28.13 -22.74
CA SER A 2 0.08 -29.00 -22.25
C SER A 2 0.50 -28.59 -20.83
N THR A 3 0.99 -29.53 -20.02
CA THR A 3 1.46 -29.25 -18.65
C THR A 3 2.55 -28.16 -18.64
N SER A 4 3.36 -28.08 -19.70
CA SER A 4 4.37 -27.04 -19.91
C SER A 4 3.77 -25.66 -20.16
N GLU A 5 2.71 -25.55 -20.95
CA GLU A 5 2.00 -24.28 -21.19
C GLU A 5 1.41 -23.74 -19.88
N LEU A 6 0.79 -24.61 -19.09
CA LEU A 6 0.16 -24.24 -17.83
C LEU A 6 1.18 -23.85 -16.76
N THR A 7 2.29 -24.57 -16.66
CA THR A 7 3.39 -24.20 -15.75
C THR A 7 3.99 -22.86 -16.14
N SER A 8 4.17 -22.61 -17.44
CA SER A 8 4.69 -21.34 -17.95
C SER A 8 3.74 -20.18 -17.66
N ALA A 9 2.43 -20.38 -17.85
CA ALA A 9 1.41 -19.37 -17.55
C ALA A 9 1.35 -19.03 -16.05
N ILE A 10 1.40 -20.06 -15.17
CA ILE A 10 1.45 -19.85 -13.72
C ILE A 10 2.73 -19.08 -13.34
N GLY A 11 3.89 -19.51 -13.84
CA GLY A 11 5.17 -18.82 -13.58
C GLY A 11 5.15 -17.36 -14.04
N PHE A 12 4.55 -17.08 -15.19
CA PHE A 12 4.34 -15.72 -15.68
C PHE A 12 3.46 -14.89 -14.73
N PHE A 13 2.33 -15.43 -14.28
CA PHE A 13 1.47 -14.73 -13.33
C PHE A 13 2.16 -14.49 -11.98
N LEU A 14 2.84 -15.50 -11.42
CA LEU A 14 3.60 -15.34 -10.18
C LEU A 14 4.65 -14.23 -10.31
N THR A 15 5.37 -14.19 -11.42
CA THR A 15 6.40 -13.17 -11.69
C THR A 15 5.78 -11.79 -11.79
N LEU A 16 4.68 -11.64 -12.54
CA LEU A 16 4.01 -10.37 -12.75
C LEU A 16 3.40 -9.85 -11.44
N THR A 17 2.80 -10.73 -10.63
CA THR A 17 2.34 -10.40 -9.27
C THR A 17 3.51 -9.94 -8.40
N GLY A 18 4.63 -10.68 -8.40
CA GLY A 18 5.81 -10.34 -7.61
C GLY A 18 6.38 -8.96 -7.97
N LEU A 19 6.53 -8.67 -9.26
CA LEU A 19 7.03 -7.38 -9.74
C LEU A 19 6.10 -6.23 -9.36
N LEU A 20 4.80 -6.37 -9.64
CA LEU A 20 3.82 -5.32 -9.37
C LEU A 20 3.69 -5.03 -7.88
N SER A 21 3.65 -6.08 -7.05
CA SER A 21 3.57 -5.96 -5.61
C SER A 21 4.82 -5.28 -5.04
N THR A 22 6.01 -5.63 -5.55
CA THR A 22 7.27 -5.01 -5.10
C THR A 22 7.31 -3.54 -5.43
N PHE A 23 6.97 -3.17 -6.68
CA PHE A 23 6.91 -1.79 -7.11
C PHE A 23 5.94 -0.98 -6.23
N PHE A 24 4.74 -1.52 -6.04
CA PHE A 24 3.72 -0.89 -5.21
C PHE A 24 4.16 -0.75 -3.75
N TYR A 25 4.79 -1.78 -3.19
CA TYR A 25 5.30 -1.76 -1.83
C TYR A 25 6.33 -0.66 -1.63
N VAL A 26 7.25 -0.47 -2.59
CA VAL A 26 8.22 0.64 -2.55
C VAL A 26 7.50 1.99 -2.55
N HIS A 27 6.52 2.17 -3.44
CA HIS A 27 5.74 3.40 -3.50
C HIS A 27 4.96 3.68 -2.21
N LEU A 28 4.28 2.68 -1.65
CA LEU A 28 3.49 2.82 -0.42
C LEU A 28 4.38 3.06 0.80
N SER A 29 5.53 2.37 0.87
CA SER A 29 6.54 2.58 1.90
C SER A 29 7.14 3.98 1.85
N ASN A 30 7.40 4.52 0.66
CA ASN A 30 7.89 5.89 0.48
C ASN A 30 6.83 6.91 0.94
N TRP A 31 5.57 6.73 0.53
CA TRP A 31 4.48 7.58 0.98
C TRP A 31 4.33 7.57 2.52
N PHE A 32 4.41 6.40 3.14
CA PHE A 32 4.32 6.29 4.60
C PHE A 32 5.50 6.99 5.30
N ARG A 33 6.72 6.85 4.77
CA ARG A 33 7.91 7.56 5.27
C ARG A 33 7.75 9.07 5.18
N GLU A 34 7.26 9.60 4.06
CA GLU A 34 7.00 11.04 3.90
C GLU A 34 5.98 11.56 4.94
N ILE A 35 4.96 10.75 5.31
CA ILE A 35 4.00 11.11 6.37
C ILE A 35 4.68 11.16 7.75
N LEU A 36 5.55 10.20 8.07
CA LEU A 36 6.28 10.18 9.33
C LEU A 36 7.25 11.36 9.45
N GLU A 37 7.97 11.66 8.38
CA GLU A 37 8.87 12.83 8.31
C GLU A 37 8.11 14.12 8.53
N LEU A 38 6.95 14.26 7.87
CA LEU A 38 6.08 15.41 8.05
C LEU A 38 5.58 15.55 9.49
N GLN A 39 5.21 14.43 10.13
CA GLN A 39 4.81 14.45 11.53
C GLN A 39 5.97 14.91 12.43
N SER A 40 7.17 14.36 12.25
CA SER A 40 8.36 14.74 13.01
C SER A 40 8.67 16.23 12.86
N LYS A 41 8.66 16.73 11.61
CA LYS A 41 8.88 18.15 11.29
C LYS A 41 7.85 19.05 11.96
N TYR A 42 6.59 18.63 12.01
CA TYR A 42 5.55 19.38 12.72
C TYR A 42 5.77 19.36 14.23
N ASP A 43 6.08 18.19 14.81
CA ASP A 43 6.29 18.03 16.25
C ASP A 43 7.46 18.88 16.78
N GLU A 44 8.53 19.04 16.00
CA GLU A 44 9.67 19.92 16.32
C GLU A 44 9.32 21.41 16.29
N ASN A 45 8.36 21.82 15.46
CA ASN A 45 8.03 23.22 15.20
C ASN A 45 6.69 23.67 15.80
N LYS A 46 6.05 22.80 16.61
CA LYS A 46 4.72 23.08 17.19
C LYS A 46 4.74 24.12 18.31
N VAL A 47 5.85 24.24 19.05
CA VAL A 47 6.00 25.20 20.16
C VAL A 47 6.91 26.36 19.74
N GLY A 48 6.51 27.58 20.08
CA GLY A 48 7.29 28.79 19.82
C GLY A 48 6.81 29.58 18.58
N ASP A 49 7.09 30.89 18.60
CA ASP A 49 6.53 31.86 17.66
C ASP A 49 7.58 32.53 16.76
N ASP A 50 8.77 31.93 16.64
CA ASP A 50 9.77 32.40 15.69
C ASP A 50 9.24 32.31 14.25
N ASP A 51 9.55 33.31 13.42
CA ASP A 51 9.14 33.34 12.00
C ASP A 51 9.56 32.08 11.24
N ARG A 52 10.73 31.53 11.57
CA ARG A 52 11.23 30.26 11.01
C ARG A 52 10.30 29.09 11.32
N ARG A 53 9.83 28.97 12.57
CA ARG A 53 8.94 27.89 13.02
C ARG A 53 7.54 28.07 12.41
N ARG A 54 7.06 29.32 12.33
CA ARG A 54 5.80 29.64 11.67
C ARG A 54 5.80 29.24 10.20
N ASN A 55 6.87 29.54 9.47
CA ASN A 55 7.04 29.12 8.07
C ASN A 55 7.09 27.59 7.94
N ALA A 56 7.79 26.90 8.84
CA ALA A 56 7.83 25.43 8.84
C ALA A 56 6.43 24.81 9.03
N ARG A 57 5.58 25.37 9.91
CA ARG A 57 4.18 24.91 10.09
C ARG A 57 3.33 25.11 8.84
N ILE A 58 3.49 26.25 8.16
CA ILE A 58 2.79 26.54 6.90
C ILE A 58 3.22 25.54 5.81
N GLU A 59 4.51 25.26 5.70
CA GLU A 59 5.03 24.26 4.77
C GLU A 59 4.45 22.86 5.07
N CYS A 60 4.40 22.47 6.34
CA CYS A 60 3.80 21.20 6.76
C CYS A 60 2.33 21.11 6.34
N LYS A 61 1.57 22.21 6.37
CA LYS A 61 0.18 22.24 5.91
C LYS A 61 0.06 21.96 4.41
N TYR A 62 0.93 22.54 3.58
CA TYR A 62 0.92 22.29 2.13
C TYR A 62 1.36 20.87 1.80
N GLN A 63 2.42 20.39 2.46
CA GLN A 63 2.89 19.01 2.31
C GLN A 63 1.83 18.00 2.74
N LEU A 64 1.12 18.25 3.86
CA LEU A 64 0.02 17.40 4.29
C LEU A 64 -1.09 17.33 3.25
N LYS A 65 -1.48 18.46 2.64
CA LYS A 65 -2.51 18.46 1.58
C LYS A 65 -2.07 17.65 0.35
N ARG A 66 -0.77 17.64 0.05
CA ARG A 66 -0.20 16.82 -1.04
C ARG A 66 -0.25 15.32 -0.69
N LEU A 67 0.13 14.96 0.54
CA LEU A 67 0.26 13.55 0.98
C LEU A 67 -1.06 12.90 1.41
N TYR A 68 -1.93 13.68 2.04
CA TYR A 68 -3.25 13.26 2.52
C TYR A 68 -4.30 13.48 1.44
N ASN A 69 -4.28 12.61 0.44
CA ASN A 69 -5.27 12.56 -0.62
C ASN A 69 -5.78 11.11 -0.80
N HIS A 70 -6.72 10.89 -1.72
CA HIS A 70 -7.32 9.58 -1.95
C HIS A 70 -6.51 8.69 -2.92
N VAL A 71 -5.44 9.22 -3.53
CA VAL A 71 -4.66 8.52 -4.56
C VAL A 71 -3.94 7.28 -4.00
N PRO A 72 -3.23 7.32 -2.84
CA PRO A 72 -2.64 6.12 -2.26
C PRO A 72 -3.67 5.01 -2.06
N LEU A 73 -4.83 5.33 -1.48
CA LEU A 73 -5.90 4.36 -1.27
C LEU A 73 -6.44 3.81 -2.60
N LEU A 74 -6.73 4.66 -3.58
CA LEU A 74 -7.24 4.25 -4.88
C LEU A 74 -6.25 3.31 -5.59
N VAL A 75 -4.97 3.69 -5.66
CA VAL A 75 -3.93 2.87 -6.28
C VAL A 75 -3.79 1.53 -5.56
N SER A 76 -3.84 1.53 -4.23
CA SER A 76 -3.78 0.30 -3.43
C SER A 76 -4.94 -0.64 -3.73
N VAL A 77 -6.16 -0.11 -3.81
CA VAL A 77 -7.37 -0.89 -4.12
C VAL A 77 -7.27 -1.49 -5.52
N VAL A 78 -6.89 -0.70 -6.52
CA VAL A 78 -6.76 -1.17 -7.90
C VAL A 78 -5.72 -2.30 -8.01
N ILE A 79 -4.56 -2.14 -7.37
CA ILE A 79 -3.49 -3.16 -7.40
C ILE A 79 -3.90 -4.40 -6.63
N THR A 80 -4.56 -4.26 -5.48
CA THR A 80 -5.08 -5.40 -4.70
C THR A 80 -6.11 -6.20 -5.51
N ILE A 81 -7.03 -5.53 -6.21
CA ILE A 81 -8.00 -6.17 -7.11
C ILE A 81 -7.28 -6.94 -8.21
N PHE A 82 -6.28 -6.32 -8.83
CA PHE A 82 -5.53 -6.94 -9.91
C PHE A 82 -4.76 -8.18 -9.45
N ILE A 83 -4.05 -8.10 -8.31
CA ILE A 83 -3.35 -9.25 -7.71
C ILE A 83 -4.34 -10.37 -7.38
N SER A 84 -5.50 -10.02 -6.79
CA SER A 84 -6.55 -10.99 -6.44
C SER A 84 -7.15 -11.68 -7.67
N ALA A 85 -7.34 -10.94 -8.77
CA ALA A 85 -7.81 -11.49 -10.03
C ALA A 85 -6.81 -12.49 -10.61
N MET A 86 -5.53 -12.12 -10.67
CA MET A 86 -4.46 -13.02 -11.09
C MET A 86 -4.38 -14.27 -10.21
N ALA A 87 -4.53 -14.10 -8.90
CA ALA A 87 -4.52 -15.19 -7.95
C ALA A 87 -5.64 -16.20 -8.19
N THR A 88 -6.83 -15.68 -8.47
CA THR A 88 -8.01 -16.49 -8.79
C THR A 88 -7.81 -17.23 -10.10
N MET A 89 -7.27 -16.57 -11.12
CA MET A 89 -6.97 -17.20 -12.42
C MET A 89 -5.92 -18.31 -12.29
N ALA A 90 -4.82 -18.06 -11.58
CA ALA A 90 -3.78 -19.05 -11.34
C ALA A 90 -4.33 -20.27 -10.58
N SER A 91 -5.11 -20.05 -9.52
CA SER A 91 -5.75 -21.12 -8.74
C SER A 91 -6.75 -21.92 -9.59
N GLY A 92 -7.53 -21.24 -10.43
CA GLY A 92 -8.46 -21.86 -11.36
C GLY A 92 -7.75 -22.76 -12.38
N MET A 93 -6.59 -22.33 -12.90
CA MET A 93 -5.78 -23.13 -13.81
C MET A 93 -5.21 -24.37 -13.13
N ILE A 94 -4.70 -24.24 -11.90
CA ILE A 94 -4.20 -25.38 -11.11
C ILE A 94 -5.31 -26.40 -10.84
N GLY A 95 -6.53 -25.92 -10.58
CA GLY A 95 -7.70 -26.78 -10.32
C GLY A 95 -8.10 -27.67 -11.49
N GLN A 96 -7.79 -27.29 -12.73
CA GLN A 96 -8.18 -28.02 -13.94
C GLN A 96 -7.19 -29.12 -14.36
N VAL A 97 -6.04 -29.25 -13.68
CA VAL A 97 -5.02 -30.24 -14.04
C VAL A 97 -5.21 -31.55 -13.29
N THR A 98 -5.44 -32.62 -14.04
CA THR A 98 -5.49 -34.00 -13.51
C THR A 98 -4.58 -34.91 -14.35
N PRO A 99 -3.66 -35.69 -13.71
CA PRO A 99 -3.36 -35.71 -12.28
C PRO A 99 -2.59 -34.46 -11.83
N LYS A 100 -2.87 -33.97 -10.61
CA LYS A 100 -2.16 -32.80 -10.03
C LYS A 100 -0.72 -33.18 -9.69
N PRO A 101 0.29 -32.58 -10.33
CA PRO A 101 1.68 -32.76 -9.93
C PRO A 101 1.94 -32.11 -8.55
N LEU A 102 2.79 -32.73 -7.74
CA LEU A 102 3.16 -32.23 -6.40
C LEU A 102 3.70 -30.79 -6.40
N ILE A 103 4.34 -30.35 -7.50
CA ILE A 103 4.89 -28.99 -7.61
C ILE A 103 3.84 -27.89 -7.43
N PHE A 104 2.58 -28.16 -7.79
CA PHE A 104 1.51 -27.17 -7.67
C PHE A 104 1.13 -26.86 -6.23
N GLN A 105 1.31 -27.80 -5.30
CA GLN A 105 1.10 -27.52 -3.87
C GLN A 105 2.12 -26.51 -3.33
N TYR A 106 3.37 -26.59 -3.79
CA TYR A 106 4.41 -25.63 -3.42
C TYR A 106 4.12 -24.25 -4.00
N TYR A 107 3.64 -24.18 -5.25
CA TYR A 107 3.23 -22.91 -5.85
C TYR A 107 2.04 -22.28 -5.12
N GLU A 108 0.98 -23.04 -4.83
CA GLU A 108 -0.16 -22.55 -4.07
C GLU A 108 0.29 -22.03 -2.69
N THR A 109 1.08 -22.81 -1.95
CA THR A 109 1.54 -22.43 -0.61
C THR A 109 2.39 -21.16 -0.62
N ALA A 110 3.40 -21.09 -1.50
CA ALA A 110 4.27 -19.93 -1.62
C ALA A 110 3.48 -18.67 -2.02
N PHE A 111 2.53 -18.83 -2.92
CA PHE A 111 1.71 -17.74 -3.41
C PHE A 111 0.70 -17.24 -2.38
N THR A 112 0.06 -18.14 -1.61
CA THR A 112 -0.81 -17.75 -0.49
C THR A 112 -0.04 -16.99 0.58
N LEU A 113 1.16 -17.48 0.95
CA LEU A 113 2.01 -16.79 1.93
C LEU A 113 2.38 -15.38 1.44
N PHE A 114 2.68 -15.25 0.14
CA PHE A 114 3.01 -13.98 -0.48
C PHE A 114 1.83 -12.98 -0.44
N ILE A 115 0.63 -13.42 -0.85
CA ILE A 115 -0.58 -12.57 -0.82
C ILE A 115 -0.87 -12.12 0.62
N PHE A 116 -0.78 -13.05 1.58
CA PHE A 116 -1.03 -12.73 2.97
C PHE A 116 -0.06 -11.66 3.51
N ALA A 117 1.23 -11.79 3.21
CA ALA A 117 2.22 -10.78 3.57
C ALA A 117 1.95 -9.44 2.87
N TYR A 118 1.61 -9.46 1.59
CA TYR A 118 1.24 -8.28 0.81
C TYR A 118 0.04 -7.53 1.43
N ASP A 119 -1.05 -8.24 1.74
CA ASP A 119 -2.27 -7.66 2.28
C ASP A 119 -2.03 -7.05 3.67
N ILE A 120 -1.32 -7.77 4.55
CA ILE A 120 -0.98 -7.26 5.89
C ILE A 120 -0.19 -5.96 5.80
N LEU A 121 0.86 -5.92 4.98
CA LEU A 121 1.71 -4.75 4.86
C LEU A 121 0.96 -3.58 4.21
N THR A 122 0.16 -3.86 3.19
CA THR A 122 -0.66 -2.84 2.50
C THR A 122 -1.67 -2.22 3.46
N LEU A 123 -2.41 -3.05 4.20
CA LEU A 123 -3.35 -2.59 5.21
C LEU A 123 -2.65 -1.82 6.32
N TYR A 124 -1.53 -2.33 6.83
CA TYR A 124 -0.75 -1.67 7.87
C TYR A 124 -0.33 -0.26 7.45
N PHE A 125 0.33 -0.12 6.30
CA PHE A 125 0.79 1.20 5.84
C PHE A 125 -0.35 2.16 5.56
N LEU A 126 -1.44 1.69 4.92
CA LEU A 126 -2.60 2.54 4.65
C LEU A 126 -3.25 3.00 5.95
N ILE A 127 -3.63 2.08 6.83
CA ILE A 127 -4.35 2.40 8.07
C ILE A 127 -3.50 3.34 8.93
N HIS A 128 -2.23 2.99 9.17
CA HIS A 128 -1.36 3.83 9.99
C HIS A 128 -1.04 5.18 9.33
N GLY A 129 -0.75 5.20 8.02
CA GLY A 129 -0.47 6.43 7.29
C GLY A 129 -1.66 7.38 7.29
N TYR A 130 -2.86 6.88 7.00
CA TYR A 130 -4.09 7.68 7.04
C TYR A 130 -4.43 8.12 8.47
N PHE A 131 -4.22 7.28 9.48
CA PHE A 131 -4.45 7.67 10.88
C PHE A 131 -3.54 8.82 11.30
N ILE A 132 -2.24 8.74 11.00
CA ILE A 132 -1.26 9.79 11.32
C ILE A 132 -1.61 11.08 10.57
N ALA A 133 -1.86 10.98 9.26
CA ALA A 133 -2.21 12.14 8.43
C ALA A 133 -3.53 12.79 8.88
N HIS A 134 -4.53 11.99 9.26
CA HIS A 134 -5.81 12.50 9.78
C HIS A 134 -5.63 13.21 11.13
N ARG A 135 -4.85 12.63 12.05
CA ARG A 135 -4.50 13.26 13.32
C ARG A 135 -3.78 14.59 13.08
N LEU A 136 -2.79 14.60 12.19
CA LEU A 136 -2.03 15.81 11.86
C LEU A 136 -2.92 16.88 11.20
N SER A 137 -3.87 16.45 10.36
CA SER A 137 -4.85 17.35 9.71
C SER A 137 -5.72 18.08 10.74
N LYS A 138 -6.20 17.37 11.76
CA LYS A 138 -6.99 17.97 12.87
C LYS A 138 -6.18 19.01 13.65
N VAL A 139 -4.89 18.75 13.87
CA VAL A 139 -4.02 19.67 14.62
C VAL A 139 -3.62 20.89 13.77
N ILE A 140 -3.35 20.71 12.47
CA ILE A 140 -2.93 21.79 11.57
C ILE A 140 -4.11 22.66 11.11
N ASN A 141 -5.32 22.11 10.97
CA ASN A 141 -6.52 22.83 10.55
C ASN A 141 -7.68 22.68 11.57
N PRO A 142 -7.62 23.37 12.72
CA PRO A 142 -8.70 23.31 13.71
C PRO A 142 -10.04 23.95 13.25
N LYS A 143 -10.06 24.72 12.15
CA LYS A 143 -11.22 25.47 11.66
C LYS A 143 -12.35 24.63 10.99
N SER A 144 -12.34 23.30 11.09
CA SER A 144 -13.46 22.45 10.65
C SER A 144 -14.42 22.03 11.77
N GLN A 145 -14.26 22.57 12.99
CA GLN A 145 -15.33 22.51 13.99
C GLN A 145 -16.40 23.58 13.64
N PRO A 146 -17.68 23.20 13.48
CA PRO A 146 -18.74 24.17 13.25
C PRO A 146 -18.76 25.14 14.44
N ALA A 147 -18.79 26.44 14.12
CA ALA A 147 -19.09 27.46 15.10
C ALA A 147 -20.47 27.14 15.69
N VAL A 148 -20.50 26.89 17.00
CA VAL A 148 -21.73 26.82 17.81
C VAL A 148 -22.30 28.23 17.91
#